data_AF-A0A520UV68-F1
#
_entry.id   AF-A0A520UV68-F1
#
_cell.length_a   1.000
_cell.length_b   1.000
_cell.length_c   1.000
_cell.angle_alpha   90.00
_cell.angle_beta   90.00
_cell.angle_gamma   90.00
#
_symmetry.space_group_name_H-M   'P 1'
#
loop_
_entity.id
_entity.type
_entity.pdbx_description
1 polymer ?
#
loop_
_entity_poly.entity_id
_entity_poly.type
_entity_poly.pdbx_seq_one_letter_code
_entity_poly.pdbx_strand_id
1 'polypeptide(L)'
;MRLNTAQRLALNLDAHIVVDAGAGTGKTSTIVDRVIEHYLTEDQRATRLLPKPERPSKLQGGMIAAPAAERIDLREWGGLLPGEVVLLTFTNRAADEMRDRLRRSIARLQPGPTGDDGTWRSDPRIRHKGFSEQLLTLLEDAPIGTIDAFLNQLVSPYRGILGDALSRDNVSDTGRILLVESALNTLWRLPSSISHIGEAVDAGIPPEIAPDVLAARDRIARHYSGRHSAARVLRSLVGSSVFIEEAARRIMDDDSITPELLHQQIMASVDADEVAEYAAEVHLIVQRFCSLVRENSASMALAGWPADSRMACLDSLSSKGPPEDTWGQLSWLSHILVCTLNSSSLMKSSLAFFPRLHLPSDSWEAGIERYSRIPDAGTKARVKDEIKGIATDLRATWSSDRGSLMLHFTRVALLLSDTTPPASPADWIPPLSPLPVPLPE
;
A
#
# COMPACT_ATOMS: atom_id res chain seq x y z
N MET A 1 -32.48 -17.73 -20.67
CA MET A 1 -31.88 -16.49 -21.27
C MET A 1 -30.63 -16.85 -22.09
N ARG A 2 -30.39 -16.27 -23.27
CA ARG A 2 -29.24 -16.67 -24.12
C ARG A 2 -27.95 -15.98 -23.66
N LEU A 3 -26.98 -16.75 -23.15
CA LEU A 3 -25.67 -16.25 -22.75
C LEU A 3 -24.90 -15.65 -23.93
N ASN A 4 -24.21 -14.54 -23.69
CA ASN A 4 -23.29 -13.93 -24.65
C ASN A 4 -21.98 -14.75 -24.76
N THR A 5 -21.12 -14.41 -25.73
CA THR A 5 -19.89 -15.16 -25.99
C THR A 5 -18.94 -15.18 -24.79
N ALA A 6 -18.72 -14.04 -24.14
CA ALA A 6 -17.83 -13.94 -22.97
C ALA A 6 -18.36 -14.77 -21.79
N GLN A 7 -19.67 -14.73 -21.54
CA GLN A 7 -20.33 -15.52 -20.50
C GLN A 7 -20.21 -17.02 -20.78
N ARG A 8 -20.35 -17.46 -22.04
CA ARG A 8 -20.13 -18.87 -22.39
C ARG A 8 -18.68 -19.31 -22.19
N LEU A 9 -17.71 -18.48 -22.56
CA LEU A 9 -16.29 -18.77 -22.31
C LEU A 9 -15.99 -18.88 -20.81
N ALA A 10 -16.64 -18.05 -19.98
CA ALA A 10 -16.51 -18.12 -18.53
C ALA A 10 -17.08 -19.41 -17.91
N LEU A 11 -17.93 -20.16 -18.62
CA LEU A 11 -18.42 -21.47 -18.16
C LEU A 11 -17.43 -22.62 -18.38
N ASN A 12 -16.27 -22.37 -19.01
CA ASN A 12 -15.26 -23.40 -19.21
C ASN A 12 -14.69 -23.88 -17.85
N LEU A 13 -14.74 -25.20 -17.62
CA LEU A 13 -14.29 -25.84 -16.38
C LEU A 13 -12.86 -26.39 -16.46
N ASP A 14 -12.25 -26.40 -17.65
CA ASP A 14 -10.94 -27.02 -17.90
C ASP A 14 -9.76 -26.05 -17.77
N ALA A 15 -10.00 -24.79 -17.39
CA ALA A 15 -8.96 -23.76 -17.29
C ALA A 15 -9.12 -22.86 -16.06
N HIS A 16 -8.02 -22.25 -15.65
CA HIS A 16 -8.05 -21.08 -14.77
C HIS A 16 -8.49 -19.87 -15.62
N ILE A 17 -9.49 -19.13 -15.14
CA ILE A 17 -10.10 -18.05 -15.91
C ILE A 17 -10.15 -16.81 -15.04
N VAL A 18 -9.67 -15.70 -15.61
CA VAL A 18 -9.88 -14.35 -15.08
C VAL A 18 -10.98 -13.69 -15.92
N VAL A 19 -12.01 -13.18 -15.25
CA VAL A 19 -13.12 -12.49 -15.91
C VAL A 19 -13.09 -11.03 -15.51
N ASP A 20 -12.70 -10.16 -16.45
CA ASP A 20 -12.91 -8.72 -16.31
C ASP A 20 -14.29 -8.35 -16.87
N ALA A 21 -15.06 -7.59 -16.09
CA ALA A 21 -16.42 -7.25 -16.45
C ALA A 21 -16.91 -5.98 -15.75
N GLY A 22 -17.53 -5.09 -16.53
CA GLY A 22 -18.14 -3.84 -16.05
C GLY A 22 -19.37 -4.04 -15.15
N ALA A 23 -19.91 -2.96 -14.60
CA ALA A 23 -21.13 -3.00 -13.81
C ALA A 23 -22.34 -3.47 -14.66
N GLY A 24 -23.24 -4.26 -14.07
CA GLY A 24 -24.47 -4.70 -14.74
C GLY A 24 -24.32 -5.78 -15.83
N THR A 25 -23.11 -6.27 -16.11
CA THR A 25 -22.84 -7.26 -17.18
C THR A 25 -23.19 -8.72 -16.82
N GLY A 26 -23.73 -8.95 -15.61
CA GLY A 26 -24.16 -10.27 -15.17
C GLY A 26 -23.07 -11.15 -14.54
N LYS A 27 -21.92 -10.58 -14.13
CA LYS A 27 -20.81 -11.29 -13.45
C LYS A 27 -21.28 -12.36 -12.45
N THR A 28 -22.09 -11.93 -11.48
CA THR A 28 -22.61 -12.78 -10.41
C THR A 28 -23.45 -13.94 -10.96
N SER A 29 -24.27 -13.69 -11.98
CA SER A 29 -25.06 -14.73 -12.65
C SER A 29 -24.16 -15.76 -13.34
N THR A 30 -23.13 -15.28 -14.04
CA THR A 30 -22.18 -16.15 -14.75
C THR A 30 -21.39 -17.03 -13.78
N ILE A 31 -20.99 -16.51 -12.62
CA ILE A 31 -20.34 -17.31 -11.57
C ILE A 31 -21.30 -18.40 -11.06
N VAL A 32 -22.56 -18.05 -10.80
CA VAL A 32 -23.59 -19.02 -10.37
C VAL A 32 -23.77 -20.11 -11.43
N ASP A 33 -23.93 -19.73 -12.70
CA ASP A 33 -24.07 -20.70 -13.79
C ASP A 33 -22.85 -21.61 -13.92
N ARG A 34 -21.63 -21.06 -13.76
CA ARG A 34 -20.39 -21.85 -13.78
C ARG A 34 -20.34 -22.88 -12.64
N VAL A 35 -20.80 -22.50 -11.46
CA VAL A 35 -20.87 -23.41 -10.30
C VAL A 35 -21.88 -24.52 -10.52
N ILE A 36 -23.03 -24.21 -11.14
CA ILE A 36 -23.98 -25.24 -11.57
C ILE A 36 -23.34 -26.19 -12.59
N GLU A 37 -22.54 -25.68 -13.54
CA GLU A 37 -21.80 -26.55 -14.46
C GLU A 37 -20.78 -27.44 -13.74
N HIS A 38 -20.11 -26.97 -12.69
CA HIS A 38 -19.27 -27.80 -11.83
C HIS A 38 -20.06 -28.92 -11.14
N TYR A 39 -21.31 -28.68 -10.75
CA TYR A 39 -22.15 -29.72 -10.16
C TYR A 39 -22.65 -30.73 -11.17
N LEU A 40 -23.01 -30.28 -12.38
CA LEU A 40 -23.67 -31.11 -13.39
C LEU A 40 -22.69 -31.87 -14.31
N THR A 41 -21.48 -31.36 -14.50
CA THR A 41 -20.51 -31.96 -15.44
C THR A 41 -19.67 -33.03 -14.77
N GLU A 42 -19.80 -34.28 -15.22
CA GLU A 42 -19.01 -35.40 -14.69
C GLU A 42 -17.53 -35.29 -15.08
N ASP A 43 -17.27 -34.94 -16.34
CA ASP A 43 -15.93 -34.87 -16.91
C ASP A 43 -15.42 -33.41 -16.94
N GLN A 44 -14.59 -33.06 -15.96
CA GLN A 44 -14.02 -31.73 -15.79
C GLN A 44 -12.62 -31.84 -15.20
N ARG A 45 -11.78 -30.82 -15.40
CA ARG A 45 -10.41 -30.80 -14.86
C ARG A 45 -10.32 -31.17 -13.37
N ALA A 46 -11.24 -30.69 -12.52
CA ALA A 46 -11.23 -31.02 -11.09
C ALA A 46 -11.42 -32.52 -10.82
N THR A 47 -12.38 -33.17 -11.50
CA THR A 47 -12.66 -34.60 -11.32
C THR A 47 -11.59 -35.51 -11.95
N ARG A 48 -10.83 -35.01 -12.93
CA ARG A 48 -9.68 -35.71 -13.51
C ARG A 48 -8.41 -35.63 -12.66
N LEU A 49 -8.17 -34.48 -12.02
CA LEU A 49 -6.89 -34.19 -11.35
C LEU A 49 -6.91 -34.47 -9.84
N LEU A 50 -8.06 -34.31 -9.19
CA LEU A 50 -8.17 -34.42 -7.73
C LEU A 50 -8.79 -35.76 -7.34
N PRO A 51 -8.33 -36.37 -6.23
CA PRO A 51 -8.98 -37.55 -5.70
C PRO A 51 -10.41 -37.23 -5.25
N LYS A 52 -11.33 -38.17 -5.50
CA LYS A 52 -12.72 -38.04 -5.05
C LYS A 52 -12.76 -38.11 -3.52
N PRO A 53 -13.31 -37.10 -2.82
CA PRO A 53 -13.41 -37.13 -1.37
C PRO A 53 -14.45 -38.16 -0.92
N GLU A 54 -14.45 -38.49 0.38
CA GLU A 54 -15.51 -39.32 0.95
C GLU A 54 -16.86 -38.61 0.86
N ARG A 55 -17.85 -39.32 0.30
CA ARG A 55 -19.21 -38.80 0.10
C ARG A 55 -20.22 -39.64 0.89
N PRO A 56 -21.26 -39.01 1.46
CA PRO A 56 -22.34 -39.74 2.11
C PRO A 56 -23.12 -40.56 1.08
N SER A 57 -23.42 -41.83 1.38
CA SER A 57 -24.22 -42.68 0.48
C SER A 57 -25.66 -42.21 0.34
N LYS A 58 -26.27 -41.80 1.46
CA LYS A 58 -27.62 -41.24 1.54
C LYS A 58 -27.66 -40.13 2.58
N LEU A 59 -28.41 -39.08 2.27
CA LEU A 59 -28.77 -38.05 3.25
C LEU A 59 -29.90 -38.60 4.15
N GLN A 60 -29.85 -38.30 5.45
CA GLN A 60 -30.78 -38.86 6.43
C GLN A 60 -32.25 -38.52 6.10
N GLY A 61 -33.16 -39.46 6.39
CA GLY A 61 -34.60 -39.27 6.21
C GLY A 61 -35.11 -38.10 7.06
N GLY A 62 -35.95 -37.24 6.47
CA GLY A 62 -36.46 -36.02 7.10
C GLY A 62 -35.84 -34.72 6.58
N MET A 63 -34.67 -34.77 5.93
CA MET A 63 -34.02 -33.60 5.31
C MET A 63 -34.48 -33.33 3.86
N ILE A 64 -35.06 -34.34 3.21
CA ILE A 64 -35.45 -34.34 1.79
C ILE A 64 -36.88 -34.87 1.69
N ALA A 65 -37.73 -34.16 0.95
CA ALA A 65 -39.13 -34.52 0.76
C ALA A 65 -39.29 -35.60 -0.33
N ALA A 66 -38.45 -35.56 -1.37
CA ALA A 66 -38.48 -36.51 -2.47
C ALA A 66 -38.35 -37.97 -2.00
N PRO A 67 -39.12 -38.91 -2.57
CA PRO A 67 -39.08 -40.33 -2.19
C PRO A 67 -37.72 -40.96 -2.52
N ALA A 68 -37.35 -42.04 -1.84
CA ALA A 68 -36.04 -42.68 -2.01
C ALA A 68 -35.74 -43.13 -3.46
N ALA A 69 -36.77 -43.46 -4.24
CA ALA A 69 -36.64 -43.84 -5.66
C ALA A 69 -36.24 -42.67 -6.58
N GLU A 70 -36.43 -41.43 -6.14
CA GLU A 70 -36.05 -40.21 -6.86
C GLU A 70 -34.74 -39.60 -6.36
N ARG A 71 -34.01 -40.31 -5.50
CA ARG A 71 -32.71 -39.88 -4.96
C ARG A 71 -31.60 -40.68 -5.62
N ILE A 72 -30.45 -40.05 -5.81
CA ILE A 72 -29.23 -40.71 -6.27
C ILE A 72 -28.29 -41.05 -5.10
N ASP A 73 -27.47 -42.09 -5.28
CA ASP A 73 -26.32 -42.31 -4.42
C ASP A 73 -25.24 -41.27 -4.77
N LEU A 74 -24.92 -40.39 -3.81
CA LEU A 74 -23.99 -39.28 -4.06
C LEU A 74 -22.55 -39.76 -4.29
N ARG A 75 -22.23 -40.99 -3.87
CA ARG A 75 -20.94 -41.64 -4.16
C ARG A 75 -20.81 -42.02 -5.63
N GLU A 76 -21.92 -42.25 -6.31
CA GLU A 76 -21.96 -42.61 -7.74
C GLU A 76 -22.07 -41.38 -8.63
N TRP A 77 -22.42 -40.20 -8.08
CA TRP A 77 -22.46 -38.95 -8.84
C TRP A 77 -21.08 -38.62 -9.44
N GLY A 78 -21.04 -38.32 -10.74
CA GLY A 78 -19.79 -38.02 -11.45
C GLY A 78 -19.33 -36.57 -11.29
N GLY A 79 -20.25 -35.61 -11.15
CA GLY A 79 -19.92 -34.21 -10.93
C GLY A 79 -19.49 -33.88 -9.50
N LEU A 80 -19.18 -32.61 -9.25
CA LEU A 80 -18.86 -32.13 -7.92
C LEU A 80 -20.12 -31.95 -7.06
N LEU A 81 -19.98 -32.09 -5.75
CA LEU A 81 -21.02 -31.76 -4.77
C LEU A 81 -20.81 -30.34 -4.21
N PRO A 82 -21.84 -29.69 -3.61
CA PRO A 82 -21.70 -28.35 -3.06
C PRO A 82 -20.55 -28.18 -2.07
N GLY A 83 -20.29 -29.17 -1.22
CA GLY A 83 -19.15 -29.15 -0.29
C GLY A 83 -17.76 -29.24 -0.95
N GLU A 84 -17.70 -29.57 -2.25
CA GLU A 84 -16.47 -29.74 -3.02
C GLU A 84 -16.12 -28.51 -3.88
N VAL A 85 -16.98 -27.48 -3.87
CA VAL A 85 -16.78 -26.23 -4.60
C VAL A 85 -16.72 -25.06 -3.62
N VAL A 86 -15.57 -24.40 -3.56
CA VAL A 86 -15.36 -23.23 -2.69
C VAL A 86 -15.70 -21.95 -3.44
N LEU A 87 -16.54 -21.10 -2.84
CA LEU A 87 -16.86 -19.77 -3.34
C LEU A 87 -16.47 -18.71 -2.30
N LEU A 88 -15.49 -17.87 -2.66
CA LEU A 88 -14.98 -16.82 -1.78
C LEU A 88 -15.41 -15.43 -2.25
N THR A 89 -15.86 -14.60 -1.32
CA THR A 89 -16.21 -13.20 -1.55
C THR A 89 -15.46 -12.28 -0.57
N PHE A 90 -15.50 -10.98 -0.82
CA PHE A 90 -14.90 -9.99 0.09
C PHE A 90 -15.80 -9.66 1.29
N THR A 91 -17.12 -9.82 1.17
CA THR A 91 -18.07 -9.48 2.23
C THR A 91 -19.06 -10.60 2.49
N ASN A 92 -19.51 -10.71 3.75
CA ASN A 92 -20.56 -11.67 4.14
C ASN A 92 -21.85 -11.45 3.34
N ARG A 93 -22.25 -10.19 3.13
CA ARG A 93 -23.43 -9.85 2.34
C ARG A 93 -23.34 -10.38 0.90
N ALA A 94 -22.17 -10.29 0.27
CA ALA A 94 -21.97 -10.85 -1.07
C ALA A 94 -22.00 -12.38 -1.07
N ALA A 95 -21.47 -13.02 -0.02
CA ALA A 95 -21.54 -14.48 0.14
C ALA A 95 -23.01 -14.95 0.30
N ASP A 96 -23.78 -14.26 1.13
CA ASP A 96 -25.20 -14.57 1.35
C ASP A 96 -26.01 -14.39 0.06
N GLU A 97 -25.77 -13.30 -0.69
CA GLU A 97 -26.39 -13.09 -1.99
C GLU A 97 -26.02 -14.21 -2.99
N MET A 98 -24.76 -14.65 -3.00
CA MET A 98 -24.31 -15.78 -3.83
C MET A 98 -25.01 -17.08 -3.45
N ARG A 99 -25.13 -17.38 -2.15
CA ARG A 99 -25.84 -18.54 -1.63
C ARG A 99 -27.31 -18.51 -2.05
N ASP A 100 -27.99 -17.37 -1.91
CA ASP A 100 -29.39 -17.21 -2.30
C ASP A 100 -29.62 -17.35 -3.81
N ARG A 101 -28.67 -16.87 -4.63
CA ARG A 101 -28.73 -17.05 -6.08
C ARG A 101 -28.51 -18.51 -6.48
N LEU A 102 -27.54 -19.20 -5.87
CA LEU A 102 -27.33 -20.63 -6.07
C LEU A 102 -28.55 -21.44 -5.64
N ARG A 103 -29.10 -21.19 -4.45
CA ARG A 103 -30.30 -21.85 -3.94
C ARG A 103 -31.45 -21.72 -4.94
N ARG A 104 -31.71 -20.51 -5.44
CA ARG A 104 -32.74 -20.27 -6.46
C ARG A 104 -32.43 -20.96 -7.79
N SER A 105 -31.17 -20.99 -8.22
CA SER A 105 -30.79 -21.67 -9.47
C SER A 105 -30.96 -23.19 -9.38
N ILE A 106 -30.49 -23.81 -8.29
CA ILE A 106 -30.62 -25.24 -8.03
C ILE A 106 -32.09 -25.65 -7.90
N ALA A 107 -32.91 -24.86 -7.18
CA ALA A 107 -34.33 -25.14 -7.01
C ALA A 107 -35.11 -25.19 -8.34
N ARG A 108 -34.61 -24.52 -9.39
CA ARG A 108 -35.21 -24.53 -10.72
C ARG A 108 -34.75 -25.70 -11.58
N LEU A 109 -33.76 -26.49 -11.15
CA LEU A 109 -33.23 -27.60 -11.94
C LEU A 109 -34.19 -28.77 -11.99
N GLN A 110 -34.40 -29.33 -13.20
CA GLN A 110 -35.23 -30.51 -13.42
C GLN A 110 -34.60 -31.46 -14.45
N PRO A 111 -34.92 -32.77 -14.39
CA PRO A 111 -34.55 -33.71 -15.44
C PRO A 111 -35.29 -33.40 -16.75
N GLY A 112 -34.60 -33.49 -17.88
CA GLY A 112 -35.21 -33.34 -19.21
C GLY A 112 -34.24 -32.83 -20.28
N PRO A 113 -34.67 -32.67 -21.53
CA PRO A 113 -33.83 -32.07 -22.57
C PRO A 113 -33.44 -30.64 -22.19
N THR A 114 -32.27 -30.18 -22.62
CA THR A 114 -31.73 -28.86 -22.24
C THR A 114 -32.73 -27.74 -22.58
N GLY A 115 -33.18 -27.01 -21.56
CA GLY A 115 -34.19 -25.94 -21.70
C GLY A 115 -34.23 -25.02 -20.49
N ASP A 116 -34.66 -23.78 -20.68
CA ASP A 116 -34.85 -22.79 -19.61
C ASP A 116 -36.02 -21.87 -19.97
N ASP A 117 -37.16 -22.09 -19.32
CA ASP A 117 -38.41 -21.34 -19.55
C ASP A 117 -38.57 -20.12 -18.60
N GLY A 118 -37.53 -19.83 -17.80
CA GLY A 118 -37.55 -18.78 -16.79
C GLY A 118 -38.10 -19.21 -15.43
N THR A 119 -38.88 -20.30 -15.37
CA THR A 119 -39.38 -20.90 -14.13
C THR A 119 -38.58 -22.15 -13.78
N TRP A 120 -38.39 -23.04 -14.74
CA TRP A 120 -37.63 -24.28 -14.62
C TRP A 120 -36.49 -24.31 -15.65
N ARG A 121 -35.40 -24.97 -15.27
CA ARG A 121 -34.23 -25.24 -16.11
C ARG A 121 -34.07 -26.75 -16.21
N SER A 122 -34.40 -27.32 -17.36
CA SER A 122 -34.25 -28.74 -17.63
C SER A 122 -32.84 -29.05 -18.14
N ASP A 123 -32.23 -30.12 -17.61
CA ASP A 123 -30.89 -30.56 -18.01
C ASP A 123 -30.83 -32.10 -18.14
N PRO A 124 -30.31 -32.64 -19.25
CA PRO A 124 -30.34 -34.09 -19.51
C PRO A 124 -29.38 -34.87 -18.62
N ARG A 125 -28.41 -34.20 -17.99
CA ARG A 125 -27.48 -34.81 -17.03
C ARG A 125 -28.18 -35.17 -15.71
N ILE A 126 -29.31 -34.50 -15.41
CA ILE A 126 -30.11 -34.78 -14.23
C ILE A 126 -31.05 -35.95 -14.53
N ARG A 127 -30.87 -37.07 -13.82
CA ARG A 127 -31.64 -38.30 -14.04
C ARG A 127 -32.89 -38.40 -13.16
N HIS A 128 -32.83 -37.85 -11.94
CA HIS A 128 -33.89 -37.97 -10.95
C HIS A 128 -34.33 -36.60 -10.43
N LYS A 129 -35.64 -36.42 -10.21
CA LYS A 129 -36.21 -35.16 -9.73
C LYS A 129 -35.72 -34.75 -8.34
N GLY A 130 -35.50 -35.72 -7.45
CA GLY A 130 -35.02 -35.47 -6.09
C GLY A 130 -33.55 -35.06 -5.99
N PHE A 131 -32.80 -35.04 -7.10
CA PHE A 131 -31.40 -34.64 -7.08
C PHE A 131 -31.22 -33.14 -6.74
N SER A 132 -32.11 -32.27 -7.23
CA SER A 132 -32.04 -30.84 -6.89
C SER A 132 -32.27 -30.61 -5.39
N GLU A 133 -33.20 -31.34 -4.76
CA GLU A 133 -33.38 -31.32 -3.31
C GLU A 133 -32.12 -31.78 -2.56
N GLN A 134 -31.46 -32.85 -3.03
CA GLN A 134 -30.19 -33.31 -2.45
C GLN A 134 -29.10 -32.23 -2.52
N LEU A 135 -28.97 -31.53 -3.66
CA LEU A 135 -28.03 -30.41 -3.82
C LEU A 135 -28.38 -29.24 -2.90
N LEU A 136 -29.66 -28.91 -2.75
CA LEU A 136 -30.11 -27.85 -1.83
C LEU A 136 -29.77 -28.19 -0.38
N THR A 137 -29.98 -29.44 0.04
CA THR A 137 -29.60 -29.89 1.40
C THR A 137 -28.10 -29.74 1.64
N LEU A 138 -27.26 -30.11 0.66
CA LEU A 138 -25.81 -29.99 0.76
C LEU A 138 -25.31 -28.53 0.66
N LEU A 139 -26.09 -27.63 0.08
CA LEU A 139 -25.71 -26.23 -0.09
C LEU A 139 -25.65 -25.47 1.25
N GLU A 140 -26.42 -25.89 2.25
CA GLU A 140 -26.46 -25.22 3.56
C GLU A 140 -25.10 -25.24 4.26
N ASP A 141 -24.34 -26.34 4.12
CA ASP A 141 -23.00 -26.52 4.69
C ASP A 141 -21.86 -26.27 3.69
N ALA A 142 -22.18 -25.80 2.47
CA ALA A 142 -21.17 -25.58 1.42
C ALA A 142 -20.23 -24.39 1.76
N PRO A 143 -18.94 -24.45 1.38
CA PRO A 143 -17.95 -23.41 1.66
C PRO A 143 -18.15 -22.16 0.79
N ILE A 144 -19.20 -21.41 1.10
CA ILE A 144 -19.59 -20.14 0.46
C ILE A 144 -19.47 -19.05 1.51
N GLY A 145 -18.43 -18.22 1.43
CA GLY A 145 -18.14 -17.27 2.50
C GLY A 145 -17.07 -16.26 2.15
N THR A 146 -16.61 -15.52 3.16
CA THR A 146 -15.42 -14.68 3.00
C THR A 146 -14.15 -15.50 3.01
N ILE A 147 -13.05 -14.91 2.52
CA ILE A 147 -11.71 -15.49 2.61
C ILE A 147 -11.39 -15.83 4.06
N ASP A 148 -11.67 -14.93 5.00
CA ASP A 148 -11.41 -15.14 6.43
C ASP A 148 -12.22 -16.31 7.00
N ALA A 149 -13.50 -16.44 6.63
CA ALA A 149 -14.35 -17.54 7.10
C ALA A 149 -13.81 -18.89 6.61
N PHE A 150 -13.41 -18.96 5.33
CA PHE A 150 -12.82 -20.15 4.75
C PHE A 150 -11.48 -20.54 5.39
N LEU A 151 -10.58 -19.57 5.58
CA LEU A 151 -9.29 -19.82 6.24
C LEU A 151 -9.51 -20.27 7.69
N ASN A 152 -10.46 -19.67 8.42
CA ASN A 152 -10.81 -20.13 9.76
C ASN A 152 -11.33 -21.57 9.77
N GLN A 153 -12.20 -21.94 8.82
CA GLN A 153 -12.70 -23.31 8.67
C GLN A 153 -11.56 -24.30 8.36
N LEU A 154 -10.62 -23.90 7.49
CA LEU A 154 -9.47 -24.73 7.11
C LEU A 154 -8.49 -24.94 8.27
N VAL A 155 -8.23 -23.90 9.06
CA VAL A 155 -7.25 -23.92 10.15
C VAL A 155 -7.84 -24.52 11.44
N SER A 156 -9.14 -24.34 11.69
CA SER A 156 -9.81 -24.72 12.95
C SER A 156 -9.50 -26.15 13.43
N PRO A 157 -9.58 -27.21 12.58
CA PRO A 157 -9.27 -28.58 13.00
C PRO A 157 -7.80 -28.78 13.39
N TYR A 158 -6.89 -27.97 12.85
CA TYR A 158 -5.44 -28.09 13.03
C TYR A 158 -4.87 -27.09 14.04
N ARG A 159 -5.70 -26.25 14.68
CA ARG A 159 -5.23 -25.20 15.61
C ARG A 159 -4.33 -25.73 16.73
N GLY A 160 -4.62 -26.93 17.25
CA GLY A 160 -3.80 -27.55 18.30
C GLY A 160 -2.42 -28.03 17.82
N ILE A 161 -2.21 -28.18 16.52
CA ILE A 161 -0.91 -28.52 15.92
C ILE A 161 -0.20 -27.24 15.47
N LEU A 162 -0.95 -26.26 14.98
CA LEU A 162 -0.42 -25.03 14.39
C LEU A 162 -0.03 -23.95 15.41
N GLY A 163 -0.44 -24.06 16.68
CA GLY A 163 -0.13 -23.04 17.68
C GLY A 163 -0.02 -23.56 19.11
N ASP A 164 0.84 -22.91 19.88
CA ASP A 164 1.07 -23.14 21.31
C ASP A 164 0.01 -22.49 22.20
N ALA A 165 -0.84 -21.62 21.65
CA ALA A 165 -1.76 -20.79 22.41
C ALA A 165 -3.14 -21.44 22.57
N LEU A 166 -3.54 -21.66 23.82
CA LEU A 166 -4.86 -22.13 24.26
C LEU A 166 -6.04 -21.19 23.89
N SER A 167 -5.79 -20.05 23.25
CA SER A 167 -6.84 -19.11 22.85
C SER A 167 -7.58 -19.62 21.63
N ARG A 168 -8.88 -19.92 21.80
CA ARG A 168 -9.75 -20.41 20.72
C ARG A 168 -10.38 -19.29 19.90
N ASP A 169 -10.24 -18.04 20.34
CA ASP A 169 -11.00 -16.92 19.79
C ASP A 169 -10.14 -16.01 18.90
N ASN A 170 -10.75 -15.53 17.83
CA ASN A 170 -10.15 -14.54 16.96
C ASN A 170 -10.07 -13.21 17.71
N VAL A 171 -8.88 -12.60 17.76
CA VAL A 171 -8.67 -11.30 18.37
C VAL A 171 -9.38 -10.23 17.54
N SER A 172 -10.24 -9.43 18.17
CA SER A 172 -10.91 -8.30 17.50
C SER A 172 -9.90 -7.20 17.14
N ASP A 173 -10.24 -6.33 16.18
CA ASP A 173 -9.39 -5.19 15.83
C ASP A 173 -9.06 -4.30 17.04
N THR A 174 -10.06 -4.02 17.89
CA THR A 174 -9.87 -3.28 19.13
C THR A 174 -8.95 -4.03 20.10
N GLY A 175 -9.13 -5.34 20.23
CA GLY A 175 -8.27 -6.19 21.05
C GLY A 175 -6.81 -6.16 20.57
N ARG A 176 -6.60 -6.22 19.25
CA ARG A 176 -5.27 -6.13 18.63
C ARG A 176 -4.59 -4.80 18.97
N ILE A 177 -5.30 -3.68 18.86
CA ILE A 177 -4.75 -2.34 19.20
C ILE A 177 -4.31 -2.30 20.68
N LEU A 178 -5.15 -2.78 21.59
CA LEU A 178 -4.85 -2.80 23.03
C LEU A 178 -3.67 -3.72 23.36
N LEU A 179 -3.58 -4.88 22.70
CA LEU A 179 -2.46 -5.81 22.88
C LEU A 179 -1.15 -5.21 22.38
N VAL A 180 -1.14 -4.56 21.22
CA VAL A 180 0.05 -3.87 20.70
C VAL A 180 0.47 -2.74 21.64
N GLU A 181 -0.48 -1.97 22.19
CA GLU A 181 -0.16 -0.91 23.14
C GLU A 181 0.40 -1.46 24.46
N SER A 182 -0.19 -2.54 24.97
CA SER A 182 0.32 -3.25 26.15
C SER A 182 1.74 -3.76 25.92
N ALA A 183 1.99 -4.43 24.79
CA ALA A 183 3.30 -4.96 24.43
C ALA A 183 4.37 -3.86 24.32
N LEU A 184 4.06 -2.74 23.65
CA LEU A 184 4.98 -1.60 23.57
C LEU A 184 5.27 -1.01 24.95
N ASN A 185 4.25 -0.86 25.81
CA ASN A 185 4.43 -0.35 27.16
C ASN A 185 5.30 -1.28 28.02
N THR A 186 5.12 -2.60 27.88
CA THR A 186 5.97 -3.60 28.53
C THR A 186 7.41 -3.50 28.04
N LEU A 187 7.63 -3.46 26.71
CA LEU A 187 8.96 -3.33 26.11
C LEU A 187 9.72 -2.11 26.66
N TRP A 188 9.06 -0.97 26.82
CA TRP A 188 9.66 0.26 27.38
C TRP A 188 9.93 0.21 28.89
N ARG A 189 9.38 -0.76 29.62
CA ARG A 189 9.60 -0.97 31.05
C ARG A 189 10.71 -1.99 31.34
N LEU A 190 11.03 -2.85 30.38
CA LEU A 190 12.08 -3.85 30.55
C LEU A 190 13.44 -3.17 30.85
N PRO A 191 14.27 -3.73 31.72
CA PRO A 191 15.62 -3.22 31.97
C PRO A 191 16.54 -3.45 30.76
N SER A 192 17.51 -2.57 30.56
CA SER A 192 18.55 -2.72 29.51
C SER A 192 19.73 -3.61 29.92
N SER A 193 19.86 -3.91 31.21
CA SER A 193 21.03 -4.59 31.76
C SER A 193 21.01 -6.08 31.44
N ILE A 194 22.16 -6.61 30.98
CA ILE A 194 22.38 -8.03 30.68
C ILE A 194 22.02 -8.94 31.88
N SER A 195 22.25 -8.47 33.11
CA SER A 195 21.91 -9.20 34.33
C SER A 195 20.41 -9.40 34.57
N HIS A 196 19.54 -8.69 33.83
CA HIS A 196 18.09 -8.75 33.93
C HIS A 196 17.41 -9.24 32.63
N ILE A 197 18.15 -9.91 31.74
CA ILE A 197 17.59 -10.49 30.50
C ILE A 197 16.42 -11.44 30.81
N GLY A 198 16.44 -12.12 31.97
CA GLY A 198 15.34 -12.97 32.42
C GLY A 198 13.97 -12.26 32.44
N GLU A 199 13.92 -10.96 32.76
CA GLU A 199 12.66 -10.19 32.75
C GLU A 199 12.11 -9.99 31.33
N ALA A 200 12.98 -9.91 30.32
CA ALA A 200 12.59 -9.86 28.91
C ALA A 200 12.04 -11.21 28.44
N VAL A 201 12.65 -12.30 28.91
CA VAL A 201 12.17 -13.67 28.66
C VAL A 201 10.81 -13.91 29.30
N ASP A 202 10.64 -13.50 30.56
CA ASP A 202 9.36 -13.59 31.28
C ASP A 202 8.26 -12.75 30.62
N ALA A 203 8.63 -11.66 29.93
CA ALA A 203 7.71 -10.85 29.13
C ALA A 203 7.36 -11.47 27.76
N GLY A 204 7.90 -12.65 27.43
CA GLY A 204 7.60 -13.41 26.22
C GLY A 204 8.56 -13.18 25.05
N ILE A 205 9.73 -12.57 25.27
CA ILE A 205 10.76 -12.44 24.24
C ILE A 205 11.65 -13.70 24.26
N PRO A 206 11.84 -14.41 23.14
CA PRO A 206 12.70 -15.59 23.10
C PRO A 206 14.12 -15.29 23.63
N PRO A 207 14.71 -16.15 24.48
CA PRO A 207 16.01 -15.92 25.10
C PRO A 207 17.14 -15.58 24.11
N GLU A 208 17.07 -16.16 22.91
CA GLU A 208 18.08 -16.08 21.86
C GLU A 208 18.14 -14.70 21.23
N ILE A 209 17.01 -13.99 21.17
CA ILE A 209 16.90 -12.66 20.55
C ILE A 209 16.73 -11.53 21.58
N ALA A 210 16.52 -11.87 22.86
CA ALA A 210 16.28 -10.88 23.90
C ALA A 210 17.36 -9.80 24.01
N PRO A 211 18.68 -10.10 23.91
CA PRO A 211 19.72 -9.07 23.91
C PRO A 211 19.56 -8.08 22.75
N ASP A 212 19.30 -8.58 21.54
CA ASP A 212 19.22 -7.77 20.33
C ASP A 212 17.97 -6.88 20.33
N VAL A 213 16.84 -7.41 20.80
CA VAL A 213 15.59 -6.66 20.96
C VAL A 213 15.77 -5.50 21.93
N LEU A 214 16.43 -5.72 23.07
CA LEU A 214 16.70 -4.67 24.05
C LEU A 214 17.68 -3.62 23.50
N ALA A 215 18.73 -4.06 22.80
CA ALA A 215 19.69 -3.17 22.16
C ALA A 215 19.02 -2.28 21.09
N ALA A 216 18.17 -2.86 20.23
CA ALA A 216 17.42 -2.13 19.22
C ALA A 216 16.45 -1.12 19.84
N ARG A 217 15.73 -1.53 20.90
CA ARG A 217 14.88 -0.63 21.67
C ARG A 217 15.67 0.57 22.23
N ASP A 218 16.87 0.34 22.77
CA ASP A 218 17.70 1.39 23.35
C ASP A 218 18.27 2.34 22.29
N ARG A 219 18.55 1.85 21.08
CA ARG A 219 18.87 2.71 19.91
C ARG A 219 17.69 3.63 19.59
N ILE A 220 16.48 3.09 19.50
CA ILE A 220 15.27 3.89 19.26
C ILE A 220 15.09 4.93 20.38
N ALA A 221 15.26 4.55 21.64
CA ALA A 221 15.13 5.47 22.78
C ALA A 221 16.16 6.62 22.74
N ARG A 222 17.38 6.38 22.23
CA ARG A 222 18.40 7.41 22.03
C ARG A 222 18.07 8.37 20.88
N HIS A 223 17.48 7.85 19.80
CA HIS A 223 17.19 8.64 18.60
C HIS A 223 15.93 9.50 18.71
N TYR A 224 14.92 9.05 19.44
CA TYR A 224 13.67 9.80 19.59
C TYR A 224 13.63 10.55 20.91
N SER A 225 13.30 11.84 20.86
CA SER A 225 13.21 12.74 22.03
C SER A 225 12.11 12.36 23.05
N GLY A 226 11.32 11.33 22.79
CA GLY A 226 10.30 10.85 23.73
C GLY A 226 9.63 9.55 23.33
N ARG A 227 9.12 8.82 24.34
CA ARG A 227 8.44 7.52 24.19
C ARG A 227 7.26 7.57 23.21
N HIS A 228 6.51 8.67 23.20
CA HIS A 228 5.36 8.82 22.30
C HIS A 228 5.78 8.81 20.82
N SER A 229 6.89 9.47 20.47
CA SER A 229 7.38 9.50 19.08
C SER A 229 7.91 8.14 18.65
N ALA A 230 8.71 7.49 19.51
CA ALA A 230 9.20 6.13 19.28
C ALA A 230 8.05 5.11 19.13
N ALA A 231 7.06 5.18 20.02
CA ALA A 231 5.89 4.29 19.96
C ALA A 231 5.06 4.50 18.69
N ARG A 232 4.95 5.74 18.17
CA ARG A 232 4.24 6.01 16.91
C ARG A 232 4.93 5.32 15.73
N VAL A 233 6.25 5.35 15.67
CA VAL A 233 7.04 4.68 14.62
C VAL A 233 6.89 3.17 14.72
N LEU A 234 7.08 2.60 15.92
CA LEU A 234 6.90 1.17 16.14
C LEU A 234 5.48 0.68 15.82
N ARG A 235 4.43 1.45 16.15
CA ARG A 235 3.05 1.11 15.76
C ARG A 235 2.87 1.05 14.25
N SER A 236 3.46 2.01 13.53
CA SER A 236 3.43 2.01 12.06
C SER A 236 4.12 0.77 11.50
N LEU A 237 5.29 0.43 12.05
CA LEU A 237 6.03 -0.77 11.66
C LEU A 237 5.25 -2.05 11.95
N VAL A 238 4.70 -2.21 13.15
CA VAL A 238 3.86 -3.37 13.52
C VAL A 238 2.64 -3.49 12.60
N GLY A 239 2.01 -2.37 12.23
CA GLY A 239 0.89 -2.36 11.27
C GLY A 239 1.28 -2.83 9.86
N SER A 240 2.57 -2.75 9.52
CA SER A 240 3.14 -3.15 8.23
C SER A 240 4.10 -4.33 8.35
N SER A 241 4.01 -5.12 9.43
CA SER A 241 5.00 -6.16 9.79
C SER A 241 5.29 -7.15 8.68
N VAL A 242 4.26 -7.56 7.93
CA VAL A 242 4.38 -8.49 6.78
C VAL A 242 5.32 -7.95 5.70
N PHE A 243 5.42 -6.63 5.55
CA PHE A 243 6.27 -5.98 4.56
C PHE A 243 7.66 -5.64 5.10
N ILE A 244 7.87 -5.65 6.41
CA ILE A 244 9.15 -5.28 7.01
C ILE A 244 10.21 -6.31 6.66
N GLU A 245 9.93 -7.60 6.81
CA GLU A 245 10.90 -8.65 6.48
C GLU A 245 11.29 -8.63 5.00
N GLU A 246 10.33 -8.37 4.11
CA GLU A 246 10.59 -8.25 2.68
C GLU A 246 11.41 -7.00 2.35
N ALA A 247 11.09 -5.86 2.98
CA ALA A 247 11.86 -4.63 2.82
C ALA A 247 13.28 -4.76 3.39
N ALA A 248 13.41 -5.37 4.57
CA ALA A 248 14.69 -5.62 5.24
C ALA A 248 15.60 -6.50 4.36
N ARG A 249 15.08 -7.62 3.83
CA ARG A 249 15.82 -8.50 2.92
C ARG A 249 16.33 -7.80 1.66
N ARG A 250 15.72 -6.70 1.24
CA ARG A 250 16.14 -5.93 0.05
C ARG A 250 17.19 -4.87 0.34
N ILE A 251 17.30 -4.43 1.59
CA ILE A 251 18.23 -3.36 2.00
C ILE A 251 19.41 -3.87 2.83
N MET A 252 19.41 -5.15 3.20
CA MET A 252 20.44 -5.79 4.01
C MET A 252 21.42 -6.59 3.15
N ASP A 253 22.70 -6.50 3.50
CA ASP A 253 23.75 -7.46 3.14
C ASP A 253 24.28 -8.08 4.45
N ASP A 254 24.22 -9.41 4.55
CA ASP A 254 24.29 -10.15 5.81
C ASP A 254 23.31 -9.60 6.87
N ASP A 255 23.83 -9.08 7.99
CA ASP A 255 23.07 -8.50 9.12
C ASP A 255 23.09 -6.96 9.13
N SER A 256 23.56 -6.30 8.07
CA SER A 256 23.77 -4.85 8.04
C SER A 256 23.02 -4.17 6.89
N ILE A 257 22.45 -2.98 7.14
CA ILE A 257 21.82 -2.17 6.09
C ILE A 257 22.93 -1.47 5.30
N THR A 258 22.96 -1.66 3.98
CA THR A 258 23.92 -0.96 3.12
C THR A 258 23.31 0.31 2.53
N PRO A 259 24.05 1.43 2.49
CA PRO A 259 23.59 2.67 1.84
C PRO A 259 23.16 2.45 0.38
N GLU A 260 23.86 1.59 -0.34
CA GLU A 260 23.61 1.28 -1.75
C GLU A 260 22.27 0.56 -1.93
N LEU A 261 22.00 -0.49 -1.16
CA LEU A 261 20.73 -1.22 -1.26
C LEU A 261 19.55 -0.38 -0.77
N LEU A 262 19.75 0.44 0.27
CA LEU A 262 18.76 1.41 0.73
C LEU A 262 18.41 2.40 -0.39
N HIS A 263 19.42 2.97 -1.05
CA HIS A 263 19.24 3.88 -2.18
C HIS A 263 18.50 3.20 -3.33
N GLN A 264 18.90 1.99 -3.72
CA GLN A 264 18.23 1.20 -4.76
C GLN A 264 16.76 0.94 -4.43
N GLN A 265 16.46 0.58 -3.18
CA GLN A 265 15.10 0.30 -2.75
C GLN A 265 14.22 1.55 -2.75
N ILE A 266 14.78 2.71 -2.38
CA ILE A 266 14.08 4.00 -2.52
C ILE A 266 13.81 4.29 -4.00
N MET A 267 14.83 4.18 -4.85
CA MET A 267 14.70 4.48 -6.28
C MET A 267 13.75 3.53 -7.01
N ALA A 268 13.63 2.27 -6.57
CA ALA A 268 12.66 1.32 -7.11
C ALA A 268 11.19 1.75 -6.87
N SER A 269 10.94 2.66 -5.93
CA SER A 269 9.62 3.21 -5.66
C SER A 269 9.34 4.55 -6.34
N VAL A 270 10.33 5.11 -7.05
CA VAL A 270 10.25 6.41 -7.71
C VAL A 270 9.87 6.21 -9.18
N ASP A 271 8.86 6.94 -9.64
CA ASP A 271 8.53 7.05 -11.06
C ASP A 271 9.42 8.13 -11.70
N ALA A 272 10.29 7.72 -12.62
CA ALA A 272 11.25 8.60 -13.27
C ALA A 272 10.58 9.67 -14.16
N ASP A 273 9.50 9.32 -14.85
CA ASP A 273 8.79 10.24 -15.73
C ASP A 273 8.05 11.29 -14.89
N GLU A 274 7.45 10.87 -13.77
CA GLU A 274 6.79 11.78 -12.85
C GLU A 274 7.76 12.78 -12.21
N VAL A 275 8.97 12.34 -11.84
CA VAL A 275 10.02 13.23 -11.30
C VAL A 275 10.50 14.21 -12.36
N ALA A 276 10.75 13.75 -13.59
CA ALA A 276 11.26 14.60 -14.66
C ALA A 276 10.28 15.73 -15.01
N GLU A 277 9.00 15.39 -15.18
CA GLU A 277 7.93 16.37 -15.38
C GLU A 277 7.82 17.37 -14.22
N TYR A 278 7.89 16.88 -12.98
CA TYR A 278 7.76 17.73 -11.79
C TYR A 278 8.95 18.68 -11.64
N ALA A 279 10.17 18.20 -11.92
CA ALA A 279 11.36 19.00 -11.94
C ALA A 279 11.28 20.11 -13.01
N ALA A 280 10.74 19.79 -14.20
CA ALA A 280 10.50 20.78 -15.25
C ALA A 280 9.47 21.85 -14.83
N GLU A 281 8.38 21.46 -14.16
CA GLU A 281 7.39 22.43 -13.64
C GLU A 281 8.02 23.39 -12.62
N VAL A 282 8.75 22.86 -11.63
CA VAL A 282 9.44 23.67 -10.63
C VAL A 282 10.50 24.56 -11.27
N HIS A 283 11.21 24.07 -12.29
CA HIS A 283 12.21 24.83 -13.04
C HIS A 283 11.60 26.06 -13.72
N LEU A 284 10.45 25.93 -14.37
CA LEU A 284 9.74 27.07 -14.97
C LEU A 284 9.39 28.14 -13.93
N ILE A 285 8.94 27.74 -12.74
CA ILE A 285 8.58 28.68 -11.67
C ILE A 285 9.83 29.39 -11.11
N VAL A 286 10.91 28.65 -10.88
CA VAL A 286 12.19 29.22 -10.40
C VAL A 286 12.81 30.15 -11.45
N GLN A 287 12.75 29.78 -12.73
CA GLN A 287 13.25 30.60 -13.82
C GLN A 287 12.56 31.96 -13.88
N ARG A 288 11.25 32.02 -13.60
CA ARG A 288 10.53 33.31 -13.47
C ARG A 288 11.12 34.19 -12.38
N PHE A 289 11.47 33.62 -11.23
CA PHE A 289 12.13 34.38 -10.15
C PHE A 289 13.51 34.90 -10.59
N CYS A 290 14.36 34.04 -11.18
CA CYS A 290 15.69 34.44 -11.64
C CYS A 290 15.62 35.53 -12.72
N SER A 291 14.68 35.42 -13.67
CA SER A 291 14.45 36.46 -14.68
C SER A 291 13.95 37.76 -14.07
N LEU A 292 13.00 37.70 -13.12
CA LEU A 292 12.53 38.89 -12.39
C LEU A 292 13.66 39.63 -11.70
N VAL A 293 14.57 38.91 -11.02
CA VAL A 293 15.73 39.52 -10.37
C VAL A 293 16.68 40.14 -11.41
N ARG A 294 16.96 39.46 -12.52
CA ARG A 294 17.82 39.97 -13.61
C ARG A 294 17.28 41.24 -14.25
N GLU A 295 15.98 41.27 -14.55
CA GLU A 295 15.28 42.43 -15.12
C GLU A 295 15.31 43.65 -14.18
N ASN A 296 15.42 43.43 -12.87
CA ASN A 296 15.45 44.47 -11.85
C ASN A 296 16.83 44.60 -11.17
N SER A 297 17.88 44.10 -11.83
CA SER A 297 19.25 44.06 -11.30
C SER A 297 19.80 45.43 -10.90
N ALA A 298 19.43 46.51 -11.61
CA ALA A 298 19.84 47.87 -11.27
C ALA A 298 19.45 48.32 -9.84
N SER A 299 18.47 47.66 -9.20
CA SER A 299 18.10 47.91 -7.80
C SER A 299 18.33 46.72 -6.88
N MET A 300 18.16 45.49 -7.38
CA MET A 300 18.23 44.28 -6.56
C MET A 300 19.62 43.64 -6.54
N ALA A 301 20.48 43.95 -7.51
CA ALA A 301 21.81 43.37 -7.68
C ALA A 301 22.75 44.36 -8.39
N LEU A 302 22.84 45.59 -7.88
CA LEU A 302 23.54 46.70 -8.56
C LEU A 302 25.02 46.37 -8.87
N ALA A 303 25.69 45.66 -7.97
CA ALA A 303 27.07 45.19 -8.13
C ALA A 303 27.16 43.73 -8.62
N GLY A 304 26.05 43.16 -9.08
CA GLY A 304 25.86 41.72 -9.18
C GLY A 304 25.53 41.10 -7.82
N TRP A 305 25.54 39.76 -7.76
CA TRP A 305 25.39 38.98 -6.54
C TRP A 305 26.68 38.20 -6.24
N PRO A 306 27.03 37.97 -4.96
CA PRO A 306 28.23 37.22 -4.58
C PRO A 306 28.19 35.77 -5.07
N ALA A 307 29.37 35.21 -5.35
CA ALA A 307 29.52 33.88 -5.92
C ALA A 307 29.11 32.74 -4.95
N ASP A 308 29.08 33.02 -3.66
CA ASP A 308 28.73 32.14 -2.54
C ASP A 308 27.38 32.53 -1.89
N SER A 309 26.43 32.98 -2.70
CA SER A 309 25.10 33.40 -2.26
C SER A 309 23.98 32.46 -2.71
N ARG A 310 22.84 32.49 -2.00
CA ARG A 310 21.65 31.75 -2.42
C ARG A 310 21.15 32.16 -3.80
N MET A 311 21.28 33.43 -4.17
CA MET A 311 20.95 33.88 -5.52
C MET A 311 21.87 33.25 -6.57
N ALA A 312 23.19 33.18 -6.32
CA ALA A 312 24.12 32.53 -7.23
C ALA A 312 23.82 31.03 -7.39
N CYS A 313 23.46 30.35 -6.29
CA CYS A 313 23.01 28.96 -6.34
C CYS A 313 21.76 28.82 -7.21
N LEU A 314 20.72 29.62 -6.93
CA LEU A 314 19.44 29.55 -7.62
C LEU A 314 19.57 29.89 -9.12
N ASP A 315 20.40 30.87 -9.46
CA ASP A 315 20.71 31.22 -10.86
C ASP A 315 21.49 30.11 -11.57
N SER A 316 22.45 29.46 -10.90
CA SER A 316 23.15 28.28 -11.45
C SER A 316 22.20 27.11 -11.68
N LEU A 317 21.33 26.80 -10.71
CA LEU A 317 20.34 25.72 -10.82
C LEU A 317 19.32 26.01 -11.92
N SER A 318 18.86 27.26 -12.03
CA SER A 318 17.93 27.69 -13.07
C SER A 318 18.56 27.72 -14.46
N SER A 319 19.83 28.10 -14.58
CA SER A 319 20.50 28.19 -15.89
C SER A 319 20.88 26.83 -16.45
N LYS A 320 21.30 25.89 -15.58
CA LYS A 320 21.62 24.51 -15.99
C LYS A 320 20.35 23.67 -16.21
N GLY A 321 19.29 23.94 -15.44
CA GLY A 321 18.10 23.12 -15.40
C GLY A 321 18.28 21.82 -14.61
N PRO A 322 17.22 21.00 -14.50
CA PRO A 322 17.28 19.71 -13.83
C PRO A 322 18.20 18.72 -14.60
N PRO A 323 18.99 17.88 -13.90
CA PRO A 323 19.80 16.83 -14.53
C PRO A 323 18.99 15.77 -15.30
N GLU A 324 19.66 14.95 -16.10
CA GLU A 324 19.03 13.85 -16.85
C GLU A 324 18.65 12.65 -15.95
N ASP A 325 19.44 12.38 -14.91
CA ASP A 325 19.21 11.25 -14.02
C ASP A 325 18.21 11.58 -12.91
N THR A 326 17.34 10.62 -12.56
CA THR A 326 16.25 10.83 -11.60
C THR A 326 16.74 11.23 -10.20
N TRP A 327 17.85 10.66 -9.72
CA TRP A 327 18.41 11.04 -8.43
C TRP A 327 18.97 12.47 -8.44
N GLY A 328 19.63 12.85 -9.53
CA GLY A 328 20.09 14.20 -9.80
C GLY A 328 18.95 15.20 -9.84
N GLN A 329 17.80 14.83 -10.40
CA GLN A 329 16.58 15.65 -10.38
C GLN A 329 16.02 15.84 -8.97
N LEU A 330 15.94 14.77 -8.16
CA LEU A 330 15.52 14.86 -6.75
C LEU A 330 16.50 15.69 -5.92
N SER A 331 17.80 15.52 -6.16
CA SER A 331 18.86 16.32 -5.50
C SER A 331 18.77 17.79 -5.91
N TRP A 332 18.54 18.08 -7.19
CA TRP A 332 18.31 19.42 -7.71
C TRP A 332 17.08 20.08 -7.06
N LEU A 333 15.95 19.36 -6.98
CA LEU A 333 14.75 19.82 -6.28
C LEU A 333 15.05 20.13 -4.80
N SER A 334 15.87 19.31 -4.16
CA SER A 334 16.25 19.52 -2.76
C SER A 334 17.06 20.80 -2.58
N HIS A 335 17.98 21.11 -3.51
CA HIS A 335 18.74 22.36 -3.50
C HIS A 335 17.83 23.58 -3.70
N ILE A 336 16.80 23.48 -4.55
CA ILE A 336 15.77 24.53 -4.69
C ILE A 336 15.05 24.78 -3.36
N LEU A 337 14.63 23.72 -2.66
CA LEU A 337 13.98 23.86 -1.35
C LEU A 337 14.90 24.57 -0.34
N VAL A 338 16.17 24.16 -0.26
CA VAL A 338 17.17 24.77 0.65
C VAL A 338 17.44 26.24 0.31
N CYS A 339 17.42 26.61 -0.96
CA CYS A 339 17.63 28.00 -1.39
C CYS A 339 16.43 28.90 -1.13
N THR A 340 15.21 28.36 -1.07
CA THR A 340 13.98 29.16 -1.07
C THR A 340 13.20 29.10 0.25
N LEU A 341 13.56 28.19 1.16
CA LEU A 341 12.93 27.99 2.47
C LEU A 341 13.91 28.25 3.61
N ASN A 342 13.39 28.65 4.77
CA ASN A 342 14.15 28.58 6.02
C ASN A 342 14.30 27.11 6.44
N SER A 343 15.41 26.76 7.11
CA SER A 343 15.67 25.40 7.61
C SER A 343 14.52 24.83 8.45
N SER A 344 13.89 25.67 9.27
CA SER A 344 12.74 25.29 10.12
C SER A 344 11.44 24.99 9.35
N SER A 345 11.38 25.29 8.05
CA SER A 345 10.23 25.00 7.18
C SER A 345 10.42 23.76 6.32
N LEU A 346 11.66 23.27 6.15
CA LEU A 346 11.96 22.15 5.25
C LEU A 346 11.19 20.87 5.58
N MET A 347 10.97 20.59 6.86
CA MET A 347 10.27 19.37 7.34
C MET A 347 8.80 19.59 7.71
N LYS A 348 8.24 20.79 7.49
CA LYS A 348 6.83 21.08 7.79
C LYS A 348 5.91 20.61 6.66
N SER A 349 4.66 20.30 7.00
CA SER A 349 3.64 19.99 5.98
C SER A 349 3.33 21.18 5.07
N SER A 350 3.44 22.41 5.58
CA SER A 350 3.25 23.64 4.80
C SER A 350 4.58 24.33 4.54
N LEU A 351 4.91 24.50 3.25
CA LEU A 351 6.14 25.14 2.79
C LEU A 351 5.94 26.65 2.60
N ALA A 352 6.81 27.42 3.25
CA ALA A 352 6.79 28.88 3.23
C ALA A 352 7.91 29.43 2.33
N PHE A 353 7.72 29.30 1.01
CA PHE A 353 8.64 29.80 -0.02
C PHE A 353 8.84 31.32 0.07
N PHE A 354 10.09 31.75 -0.16
CA PHE A 354 10.52 33.15 -0.14
C PHE A 354 10.04 33.89 1.12
N PRO A 355 10.54 33.51 2.31
CA PRO A 355 10.08 34.09 3.57
C PRO A 355 10.20 35.62 3.54
N ARG A 356 9.09 36.30 3.85
CA ARG A 356 8.97 37.78 3.75
C ARG A 356 9.23 38.32 2.34
N LEU A 357 8.89 37.56 1.30
CA LEU A 357 9.06 37.89 -0.12
C LEU A 357 10.54 38.12 -0.50
N HIS A 358 11.42 37.30 0.05
CA HIS A 358 12.86 37.36 -0.16
C HIS A 358 13.49 35.98 -0.05
N LEU A 359 14.69 35.81 -0.59
CA LEU A 359 15.51 34.63 -0.27
C LEU A 359 15.84 34.61 1.23
N PRO A 360 15.89 33.42 1.86
CA PRO A 360 16.36 33.27 3.24
C PRO A 360 17.75 33.89 3.42
N SER A 361 18.02 34.38 4.62
CA SER A 361 19.32 34.95 4.99
C SER A 361 19.62 34.52 6.43
N ASP A 362 20.51 33.55 6.56
CA ASP A 362 20.98 32.96 7.81
C ASP A 362 22.52 32.90 7.77
N SER A 363 23.15 31.74 8.03
CA SER A 363 24.58 31.55 7.78
C SER A 363 24.93 31.60 6.29
N TRP A 364 23.95 31.41 5.40
CA TRP A 364 24.10 31.60 3.96
C TRP A 364 23.38 32.89 3.56
N GLU A 365 24.06 33.80 2.88
CA GLU A 365 23.45 35.07 2.49
C GLU A 365 22.52 34.93 1.27
N ALA A 366 21.57 35.87 1.16
CA ALA A 366 20.63 35.90 0.05
C ALA A 366 21.29 36.29 -1.30
N GLY A 367 22.29 37.17 -1.27
CA GLY A 367 22.99 37.69 -2.46
C GLY A 367 22.29 38.80 -3.23
N ILE A 368 21.06 39.17 -2.85
CA ILE A 368 20.28 40.25 -3.49
C ILE A 368 19.66 41.18 -2.46
N GLU A 369 19.40 42.41 -2.89
CA GLU A 369 18.66 43.42 -2.14
C GLU A 369 17.15 43.19 -2.24
N ARG A 370 16.44 43.67 -1.21
CA ARG A 370 14.98 43.55 -1.15
C ARG A 370 14.31 44.39 -2.23
N TYR A 371 13.18 43.90 -2.77
CA TYR A 371 12.33 44.64 -3.71
C TYR A 371 11.94 46.05 -3.19
N SER A 372 11.90 46.25 -1.87
CA SER A 372 11.61 47.54 -1.25
C SER A 372 12.61 48.65 -1.60
N ARG A 373 13.84 48.28 -2.01
CA ARG A 373 14.91 49.19 -2.46
C ARG A 373 14.67 49.75 -3.87
N ILE A 374 13.77 49.17 -4.65
CA ILE A 374 13.41 49.69 -5.98
C ILE A 374 12.87 51.12 -5.82
N PRO A 375 13.41 52.14 -6.50
CA PRO A 375 12.95 53.53 -6.34
C PRO A 375 11.54 53.75 -6.89
N ASP A 376 11.26 53.20 -8.08
CA ASP A 376 9.99 53.38 -8.77
C ASP A 376 8.84 52.61 -8.08
N ALA A 377 7.76 53.33 -7.74
CA ALA A 377 6.64 52.78 -6.98
C ALA A 377 5.84 51.74 -7.78
N GLY A 378 5.67 51.94 -9.09
CA GLY A 378 4.94 51.02 -9.96
C GLY A 378 5.68 49.70 -10.13
N THR A 379 6.97 49.78 -10.46
CA THR A 379 7.86 48.61 -10.59
C THR A 379 7.98 47.86 -9.27
N LYS A 380 8.11 48.57 -8.14
CA LYS A 380 8.12 47.97 -6.80
C LYS A 380 6.87 47.16 -6.51
N ALA A 381 5.68 47.70 -6.82
CA ALA A 381 4.42 46.99 -6.63
C ALA A 381 4.35 45.74 -7.51
N ARG A 382 4.71 45.86 -8.79
CA ARG A 382 4.75 44.73 -9.74
C ARG A 382 5.69 43.62 -9.27
N VAL A 383 6.94 43.95 -8.92
CA VAL A 383 7.93 42.96 -8.44
C VAL A 383 7.46 42.28 -7.16
N LYS A 384 6.87 43.04 -6.22
CA LYS A 384 6.30 42.48 -5.00
C LYS A 384 5.20 41.47 -5.29
N ASP A 385 4.27 41.83 -6.18
CA ASP A 385 3.14 40.97 -6.55
C ASP A 385 3.61 39.74 -7.31
N GLU A 386 4.64 39.86 -8.15
CA GLU A 386 5.22 38.75 -8.87
C GLU A 386 5.96 37.76 -7.97
N ILE A 387 6.78 38.23 -7.01
CA ILE A 387 7.40 37.35 -5.99
C ILE A 387 6.31 36.62 -5.20
N LYS A 388 5.21 37.31 -4.86
CA LYS A 388 4.07 36.70 -4.17
C LYS A 388 3.37 35.65 -5.03
N GLY A 389 3.20 35.90 -6.32
CA GLY A 389 2.66 34.95 -7.30
C GLY A 389 3.54 33.70 -7.38
N ILE A 390 4.84 33.87 -7.61
CA ILE A 390 5.83 32.78 -7.66
C ILE A 390 5.81 31.93 -6.38
N ALA A 391 5.81 32.57 -5.20
CA ALA A 391 5.75 31.85 -3.93
C ALA A 391 4.42 31.09 -3.73
N THR A 392 3.34 31.58 -4.35
CA THR A 392 2.03 30.91 -4.32
C THR A 392 2.01 29.73 -5.28
N ASP A 393 2.57 29.88 -6.48
CA ASP A 393 2.67 28.81 -7.47
C ASP A 393 3.53 27.65 -6.92
N LEU A 394 4.72 27.93 -6.37
CA LEU A 394 5.51 26.90 -5.68
C LEU A 394 4.70 26.23 -4.57
N ARG A 395 4.04 27.00 -3.70
CA ARG A 395 3.25 26.41 -2.61
C ARG A 395 2.16 25.49 -3.15
N ALA A 396 1.45 25.89 -4.20
CA ALA A 396 0.42 25.08 -4.83
C ALA A 396 1.00 23.79 -5.39
N THR A 397 2.07 23.87 -6.20
CA THR A 397 2.78 22.73 -6.80
C THR A 397 3.21 21.72 -5.73
N TRP A 398 3.80 22.16 -4.62
CA TRP A 398 4.28 21.30 -3.52
C TRP A 398 3.18 20.81 -2.56
N SER A 399 2.01 21.45 -2.53
CA SER A 399 0.88 21.07 -1.66
C SER A 399 -0.12 20.12 -2.31
N SER A 400 0.02 19.85 -3.61
CA SER A 400 -0.82 18.88 -4.33
C SER A 400 -0.55 17.43 -3.85
N ASP A 401 -1.42 16.50 -4.19
CA ASP A 401 -1.23 15.07 -3.87
C ASP A 401 0.08 14.56 -4.49
N ARG A 402 0.31 14.86 -5.78
CA ARG A 402 1.57 14.63 -6.50
C ARG A 402 2.75 15.32 -5.81
N GLY A 403 2.59 16.60 -5.46
CA GLY A 403 3.63 17.38 -4.80
C GLY A 403 4.02 16.85 -3.42
N SER A 404 3.07 16.27 -2.68
CA SER A 404 3.34 15.65 -1.38
C SER A 404 4.23 14.41 -1.51
N LEU A 405 4.02 13.60 -2.56
CA LEU A 405 4.87 12.46 -2.89
C LEU A 405 6.26 12.92 -3.33
N MET A 406 6.34 13.90 -4.24
CA MET A 406 7.62 14.46 -4.68
C MET A 406 8.40 15.11 -3.54
N LEU A 407 7.71 15.78 -2.61
CA LEU A 407 8.31 16.34 -1.40
C LEU A 407 8.91 15.26 -0.50
N HIS A 408 8.25 14.10 -0.39
CA HIS A 408 8.79 12.98 0.35
C HIS A 408 10.12 12.52 -0.24
N PHE A 409 10.18 12.21 -1.54
CA PHE A 409 11.41 11.75 -2.19
C PHE A 409 12.50 12.82 -2.22
N THR A 410 12.13 14.09 -2.41
CA THR A 410 13.08 15.21 -2.37
C THR A 410 13.73 15.37 -1.00
N ARG A 411 12.97 15.17 0.09
CA ARG A 411 13.50 15.19 1.47
C ARG A 411 14.40 13.99 1.75
N VAL A 412 14.05 12.82 1.21
CA VAL A 412 14.89 11.63 1.30
C VAL A 412 16.22 11.87 0.57
N ALA A 413 16.19 12.44 -0.63
CA ALA A 413 17.40 12.85 -1.34
C ALA A 413 18.22 13.88 -0.55
N LEU A 414 17.57 14.85 0.09
CA LEU A 414 18.26 15.82 0.97
C LEU A 414 18.97 15.17 2.16
N LEU A 415 18.44 14.08 2.69
CA LEU A 415 18.99 13.36 3.85
C LEU A 415 20.11 12.37 3.47
N LEU A 416 20.09 11.86 2.25
CA LEU A 416 20.97 10.80 1.77
C LEU A 416 22.03 11.28 0.77
N SER A 417 21.85 12.45 0.16
CA SER A 417 22.80 12.95 -0.83
C SER A 417 24.01 13.59 -0.14
N ASP A 418 25.19 13.22 -0.61
CA ASP A 418 26.46 13.85 -0.24
C ASP A 418 26.75 15.14 -1.05
N THR A 419 25.86 15.51 -1.99
CA THR A 419 26.06 16.69 -2.81
C THR A 419 25.67 17.97 -2.08
N THR A 420 26.58 18.94 -2.05
CA THR A 420 26.26 20.28 -1.56
C THR A 420 25.56 21.11 -2.64
N PRO A 421 24.65 22.02 -2.24
CA PRO A 421 24.13 23.02 -3.17
C PRO A 421 25.27 23.81 -3.82
N PRO A 422 25.21 24.11 -5.14
CA PRO A 422 26.23 24.93 -5.78
C PRO A 422 26.29 26.32 -5.15
N ALA A 423 27.43 27.01 -5.20
CA ALA A 423 27.58 28.35 -4.62
C ALA A 423 27.24 28.43 -3.11
N SER A 424 27.36 27.32 -2.39
CA SER A 424 27.31 27.32 -0.92
C SER A 424 28.66 27.80 -0.34
N PRO A 425 28.65 28.57 0.77
CA PRO A 425 29.85 28.95 1.51
C PRO A 425 30.65 27.73 1.99
N ALA A 426 31.96 27.90 2.17
CA ALA A 426 32.85 26.82 2.63
C ALA A 426 32.52 26.31 4.04
N ASP A 427 31.91 27.15 4.88
CA ASP A 427 31.45 26.85 6.23
C ASP A 427 29.95 26.54 6.30
N TRP A 428 29.29 26.33 5.16
CA TRP A 428 27.88 26.00 5.11
C TRP A 428 27.60 24.64 5.76
N ILE A 429 26.63 24.63 6.67
CA ILE A 429 26.18 23.43 7.37
C ILE A 429 24.80 23.02 6.81
N PRO A 430 24.60 21.77 6.41
CA PRO A 430 23.31 21.29 5.94
C PRO A 430 22.22 21.49 7.01
N PRO A 431 20.99 21.86 6.60
CA PRO A 431 19.89 22.09 7.54
C PRO A 431 19.40 20.80 8.22
N LEU A 432 19.78 19.64 7.68
CA LEU A 432 19.51 18.31 8.20
C LEU A 432 20.84 17.57 8.29
N SER A 433 21.06 16.82 9.37
CA SER A 433 22.21 15.94 9.46
C SER A 433 22.04 14.80 8.45
N PRO A 434 22.97 14.60 7.51
CA PRO A 434 22.92 13.44 6.63
C PRO A 434 23.04 12.17 7.47
N LEU A 435 22.48 11.07 6.96
CA LEU A 435 22.66 9.78 7.62
C LEU A 435 24.17 9.43 7.63
N PRO A 436 24.73 9.01 8.78
CA PRO A 436 26.13 8.65 8.84
C PRO A 436 26.39 7.45 7.93
N VAL A 437 27.56 7.44 7.29
CA VAL A 437 28.08 6.31 6.53
C VAL A 437 29.32 5.78 7.27
N PRO A 438 29.33 4.53 7.75
CA PRO A 438 28.28 3.51 7.61
C PRO A 438 27.03 3.85 8.43
N LEU A 439 25.88 3.33 7.99
CA LEU A 439 24.64 3.44 8.75
C LEU A 439 24.86 2.84 10.15
N PRO A 440 24.28 3.42 11.22
CA PRO A 440 24.46 2.87 12.56
C PRO A 440 23.90 1.44 12.61
N GLU A 441 24.64 0.49 13.21
CA GLU A 441 24.14 -0.85 13.56
C GLU A 441 22.83 -0.78 14.37
#